data_AF-A0A9D1PKY9-F1
#
_entry.id   AF-A0A9D1PKY9-F1
#
_cell.length_a   1.000
_cell.length_b   1.000
_cell.length_c   1.000
_cell.angle_alpha   90.00
_cell.angle_beta   90.00
_cell.angle_gamma   90.00
#
_symmetry.space_group_name_H-M   'P 1'
#
loop_
_entity.id
_entity.type
_entity.pdbx_description
1 polymer ?
#
loop_
_entity_poly.entity_id
_entity_poly.type
_entity_poly.pdbx_seq_one_letter_code
_entity_poly.pdbx_strand_id
1 'polypeptide(L)'
;MRKILNFVGFISLYCFIFITPVFAYQSNNINVVINGQAVEFTSDSGFPYIDHNNRTMVPLRITMEECGAAVGYDTISQTAIVITEHDRIEVPIGTNIIYNNNVKILNDTNAVINNGRTYLPIRAVLESAGYTVEWDSNSNSVIAYNFSFNNTELVPYNTSDLSTLTSKILSGDVVYINGQYYATPEYYKQFNNVKVYYWGDDLNKSIYPQEDDIYELIYSEDDFIQDTPIDLDGIASWEDL
;
A
#
# COMPACT_ATOMS: atom_id res chain seq x y z
N MET A 1 -47.05 68.43 -26.51
CA MET A 1 -45.76 68.22 -25.81
C MET A 1 -46.12 67.74 -24.41
N ARG A 2 -45.70 66.63 -23.79
CA ARG A 2 -44.53 65.74 -23.90
C ARG A 2 -44.90 64.44 -23.11
N LYS A 3 -44.46 63.25 -23.55
CA LYS A 3 -44.65 61.92 -22.88
C LYS A 3 -43.68 61.73 -21.69
N ILE A 4 -43.98 60.80 -20.75
CA ILE A 4 -43.11 59.90 -19.92
C ILE A 4 -44.08 59.17 -18.93
N LEU A 5 -44.50 57.90 -19.10
CA LEU A 5 -43.87 56.58 -18.84
C LEU A 5 -43.30 56.39 -17.42
N ASN A 6 -43.87 55.47 -16.61
CA ASN A 6 -43.14 54.41 -15.87
C ASN A 6 -44.06 53.51 -15.01
N PHE A 7 -43.68 52.24 -14.95
CA PHE A 7 -44.42 51.03 -14.56
C PHE A 7 -43.59 50.32 -13.47
N VAL A 8 -44.01 50.31 -12.19
CA VAL A 8 -43.45 49.49 -11.07
C VAL A 8 -44.46 49.65 -9.89
N GLY A 9 -44.86 48.66 -9.09
CA GLY A 9 -44.43 47.29 -8.93
C GLY A 9 -45.44 46.55 -8.05
N PHE A 10 -45.94 45.43 -8.56
CA PHE A 10 -46.71 44.44 -7.84
C PHE A 10 -45.73 43.28 -7.64
N ILE A 11 -45.20 43.09 -6.43
CA ILE A 11 -44.62 41.82 -5.91
C ILE A 11 -44.54 42.01 -4.39
N SER A 12 -45.67 41.76 -3.74
CA SER A 12 -45.77 41.67 -2.30
C SER A 12 -45.33 40.27 -1.87
N LEU A 13 -44.11 40.19 -1.35
CA LEU A 13 -43.70 39.36 -0.21
C LEU A 13 -44.37 37.96 -0.08
N TYR A 14 -43.77 36.97 -0.72
CA TYR A 14 -43.92 35.56 -0.35
C TYR A 14 -42.55 34.88 -0.43
N CYS A 15 -41.70 35.13 0.56
CA CYS A 15 -40.46 34.37 0.74
C CYS A 15 -40.59 33.56 2.04
N PHE A 16 -41.37 32.48 1.96
CA PHE A 16 -41.34 31.42 2.97
C PHE A 16 -40.06 30.63 2.68
N ILE A 17 -38.96 30.99 3.35
CA ILE A 17 -37.71 30.23 3.28
C ILE A 17 -37.97 28.92 4.02
N PHE A 18 -38.32 27.88 3.26
CA PHE A 18 -38.30 26.51 3.74
C PHE A 18 -36.85 26.11 4.00
N ILE A 19 -36.40 26.28 5.25
CA ILE A 19 -35.15 25.70 5.72
C ILE A 19 -35.40 24.21 5.89
N THR A 20 -35.20 23.43 4.82
CA THR A 20 -35.16 21.98 4.96
C THR A 20 -33.87 21.61 5.68
N PRO A 21 -33.92 20.91 6.83
CA PRO A 21 -32.71 20.36 7.42
C PRO A 21 -32.08 19.40 6.41
N VAL A 22 -30.83 19.66 6.03
CA VAL A 22 -30.01 18.72 5.27
C VAL A 22 -29.57 17.65 6.25
N PHE A 23 -30.23 16.49 6.23
CA PHE A 23 -29.72 15.32 6.92
C PHE A 23 -28.55 14.78 6.09
N ALA A 24 -27.34 14.87 6.64
CA ALA A 24 -26.21 14.14 6.09
C ALA A 24 -26.49 12.64 6.29
N TYR A 25 -26.81 11.94 5.20
CA TYR A 25 -26.86 10.49 5.20
C TYR A 25 -25.43 9.98 5.29
N GLN A 26 -25.06 9.37 6.42
CA GLN A 26 -23.86 8.56 6.48
C GLN A 26 -24.09 7.33 5.59
N SER A 27 -23.35 7.24 4.51
CA SER A 27 -23.33 6.05 3.68
C SER A 27 -22.66 4.93 4.48
N ASN A 28 -23.41 3.87 4.79
CA ASN A 28 -22.89 2.66 5.46
C ASN A 28 -22.18 1.72 4.48
N ASN A 29 -21.68 2.25 3.35
CA ASN A 29 -20.94 1.44 2.39
C ASN A 29 -19.61 1.05 3.01
N ILE A 30 -19.31 -0.25 2.95
CA ILE A 30 -18.01 -0.78 3.34
C ILE A 30 -17.10 -0.70 2.13
N ASN A 31 -15.92 -0.11 2.33
CA ASN A 31 -14.92 0.01 1.27
C ASN A 31 -13.83 -1.05 1.47
N VAL A 32 -13.18 -1.42 0.37
CA VAL A 32 -11.98 -2.27 0.40
C VAL A 32 -10.89 -1.54 -0.37
N VAL A 33 -9.72 -1.40 0.25
CA VAL A 33 -8.57 -0.71 -0.32
C VAL A 33 -7.39 -1.69 -0.30
N ILE A 34 -6.83 -1.99 -1.46
CA ILE A 34 -5.69 -2.89 -1.63
C ILE A 34 -4.51 -2.08 -2.13
N ASN A 35 -3.41 -2.03 -1.39
CA ASN A 35 -2.21 -1.24 -1.74
C ASN A 35 -2.52 0.22 -2.07
N GLY A 36 -3.53 0.81 -1.40
CA GLY A 36 -4.03 2.16 -1.71
C GLY A 36 -4.84 2.26 -3.02
N GLN A 37 -5.35 1.16 -3.56
CA GLN A 37 -6.34 1.17 -4.64
C GLN A 37 -7.69 0.75 -4.09
N ALA A 38 -8.72 1.59 -4.28
CA ALA A 38 -10.07 1.22 -3.91
C ALA A 38 -10.61 0.17 -4.87
N VAL A 39 -11.16 -0.93 -4.34
CA VAL A 39 -11.83 -1.95 -5.13
C VAL A 39 -13.18 -1.42 -5.59
N GLU A 40 -13.41 -1.40 -6.90
CA GLU A 40 -14.67 -0.95 -7.47
C GLU A 40 -15.73 -2.07 -7.47
N PHE A 41 -16.65 -1.99 -6.52
CA PHE A 41 -17.79 -2.90 -6.45
C PHE A 41 -18.95 -2.41 -7.31
N THR A 42 -19.49 -3.30 -8.13
CA THR A 42 -20.64 -3.08 -9.02
C THR A 42 -21.79 -4.02 -8.66
N SER A 43 -22.95 -3.83 -9.30
CA SER A 43 -24.06 -4.79 -9.22
C SER A 43 -23.66 -6.20 -9.67
N ASP A 44 -22.65 -6.31 -10.54
CA ASP A 44 -22.21 -7.55 -11.17
C ASP A 44 -21.13 -8.26 -10.35
N SER A 45 -20.27 -7.52 -9.67
CA SER A 45 -19.31 -8.08 -8.70
C SER A 45 -19.92 -8.31 -7.32
N GLY A 46 -21.04 -7.64 -7.01
CA GLY A 46 -21.65 -7.60 -5.69
C GLY A 46 -20.96 -6.60 -4.76
N PHE A 47 -21.67 -6.21 -3.69
CA PHE A 47 -21.18 -5.25 -2.70
C PHE A 47 -20.82 -5.93 -1.38
N PRO A 48 -19.82 -5.43 -0.63
CA PRO A 48 -19.53 -5.90 0.71
C PRO A 48 -20.67 -5.61 1.69
N TYR A 49 -20.79 -6.41 2.75
CA TYR A 49 -21.80 -6.23 3.80
C TYR A 49 -21.31 -6.77 5.14
N ILE A 50 -21.97 -6.41 6.24
CA ILE A 50 -21.72 -6.99 7.56
C ILE A 50 -22.72 -8.14 7.80
N ASP A 51 -22.24 -9.32 8.18
CA ASP A 51 -23.10 -10.46 8.51
C ASP A 51 -23.63 -10.42 9.96
N HIS A 52 -24.42 -11.42 10.33
CA HIS A 52 -25.00 -11.56 11.67
C HIS A 52 -23.95 -11.80 12.78
N ASN A 53 -22.72 -12.19 12.42
CA ASN A 53 -21.60 -12.37 13.33
C ASN A 53 -20.70 -11.12 13.39
N ASN A 54 -21.18 -9.99 12.87
CA ASN A 54 -20.45 -8.73 12.81
C ASN A 54 -19.13 -8.83 12.03
N ARG A 55 -19.12 -9.63 10.96
CA ARG A 55 -17.97 -9.79 10.06
C ARG A 55 -18.24 -9.12 8.72
N THR A 56 -17.23 -8.43 8.20
CA THR A 56 -17.25 -7.86 6.86
C THR A 56 -17.11 -8.95 5.81
N MET A 57 -18.20 -9.23 5.11
CA MET A 57 -18.30 -10.17 4.01
C MET A 57 -18.03 -9.44 2.70
N VAL A 58 -17.05 -9.91 1.93
CA VAL A 58 -16.63 -9.27 0.68
C VAL A 58 -16.70 -10.27 -0.47
N PRO A 59 -17.15 -9.88 -1.67
CA PRO A 59 -17.07 -10.76 -2.83
C PRO A 59 -15.61 -11.15 -3.11
N LEU A 60 -15.32 -12.45 -3.02
CA LEU A 60 -13.97 -12.99 -3.08
C LEU A 60 -13.26 -12.66 -4.40
N ARG A 61 -13.95 -12.87 -5.53
CA ARG A 61 -13.36 -12.83 -6.87
C ARG A 61 -12.74 -11.48 -7.17
N ILE A 62 -13.56 -10.42 -7.20
CA ILE A 62 -13.10 -9.07 -7.55
C ILE A 62 -11.96 -8.64 -6.63
N THR A 63 -12.08 -8.92 -5.33
CA THR A 63 -11.07 -8.50 -4.35
C THR A 63 -9.73 -9.20 -4.57
N MET A 64 -9.72 -10.50 -4.86
CA MET A 64 -8.47 -11.23 -5.06
C MET A 64 -7.89 -11.01 -6.48
N GLU A 65 -8.73 -10.74 -7.48
CA GLU A 65 -8.27 -10.35 -8.82
C GLU A 65 -7.57 -8.97 -8.78
N GLU A 66 -8.04 -8.02 -7.95
CA GLU A 66 -7.33 -6.75 -7.67
C GLU A 66 -5.98 -6.97 -6.97
N CYS A 67 -5.81 -8.05 -6.20
CA CYS A 67 -4.52 -8.45 -5.65
C CYS A 67 -3.59 -9.12 -6.70
N GLY A 68 -4.02 -9.25 -7.95
CA GLY A 68 -3.29 -9.96 -9.01
C GLY A 68 -3.41 -11.49 -8.94
N ALA A 69 -4.31 -12.02 -8.11
CA ALA A 69 -4.51 -13.46 -7.97
C ALA A 69 -5.51 -14.01 -8.99
N ALA A 70 -5.33 -15.27 -9.40
CA ALA A 70 -6.31 -15.98 -10.21
C ALA A 70 -7.37 -16.66 -9.33
N VAL A 71 -8.64 -16.53 -9.69
CA VAL A 71 -9.75 -17.08 -8.89
C VAL A 71 -10.57 -18.10 -9.68
N GLY A 72 -10.64 -19.32 -9.16
CA GLY A 72 -11.42 -20.44 -9.69
C GLY A 72 -12.49 -20.93 -8.71
N TYR A 73 -13.31 -21.87 -9.19
CA TYR A 73 -14.28 -22.57 -8.36
C TYR A 73 -14.36 -24.03 -8.79
N ASP A 74 -14.16 -24.94 -7.84
CA ASP A 74 -14.41 -26.36 -8.02
C ASP A 74 -15.86 -26.67 -7.64
N THR A 75 -16.66 -27.01 -8.64
CA THR A 75 -18.08 -27.32 -8.49
C THR A 75 -18.35 -28.66 -7.79
N ILE A 76 -17.41 -29.60 -7.84
CA ILE A 76 -17.57 -30.93 -7.24
C ILE A 76 -17.41 -30.82 -5.72
N SER A 77 -16.31 -30.22 -5.28
CA SER A 77 -16.04 -30.02 -3.85
C SER A 77 -16.72 -28.77 -3.26
N GLN A 78 -17.33 -27.94 -4.10
CA GLN A 78 -17.90 -26.63 -3.72
C GLN A 78 -16.87 -25.73 -3.04
N THR A 79 -15.72 -25.55 -3.68
CA THR A 79 -14.56 -24.84 -3.12
C THR A 79 -14.15 -23.71 -4.04
N ALA A 80 -14.09 -22.49 -3.52
CA ALA A 80 -13.42 -21.40 -4.24
C ALA A 80 -11.91 -21.53 -4.09
N ILE A 81 -11.18 -21.34 -5.19
CA ILE A 81 -9.73 -21.52 -5.24
C ILE A 81 -9.12 -20.18 -5.65
N VAL A 82 -8.14 -19.71 -4.88
CA VAL A 82 -7.36 -18.51 -5.19
C VAL A 82 -5.90 -18.94 -5.35
N ILE A 83 -5.28 -18.54 -6.46
CA ILE A 83 -3.88 -18.81 -6.78
C ILE A 83 -3.15 -17.47 -6.83
N THR A 84 -2.18 -17.29 -5.94
CA THR A 84 -1.23 -16.18 -5.99
C THR A 84 0.07 -16.66 -6.66
N GLU A 85 1.10 -15.81 -6.68
CA GLU A 85 2.44 -16.22 -7.14
C GLU A 85 3.05 -17.34 -6.27
N HIS A 86 2.72 -17.37 -4.98
CA HIS A 86 3.38 -18.24 -4.00
C HIS A 86 2.46 -19.28 -3.36
N ASP A 87 1.15 -19.05 -3.38
CA ASP A 87 0.20 -19.79 -2.55
C ASP A 87 -1.03 -20.26 -3.32
N ARG A 88 -1.52 -21.42 -2.91
CA ARG A 88 -2.85 -21.94 -3.27
C ARG A 88 -3.75 -21.89 -2.05
N ILE A 89 -4.76 -21.03 -2.12
CA ILE A 89 -5.73 -20.82 -1.07
C ILE A 89 -7.06 -21.45 -1.48
N GLU A 90 -7.62 -22.30 -0.63
CA GLU A 90 -8.90 -22.99 -0.85
C GLU A 90 -9.91 -22.59 0.20
N VAL A 91 -11.11 -22.25 -0.25
CA VAL A 91 -12.21 -21.75 0.56
C VAL A 91 -13.45 -22.64 0.32
N PRO A 92 -13.63 -23.71 1.11
CA PRO A 92 -14.82 -24.55 1.03
C PRO A 92 -16.07 -23.78 1.47
N ILE A 93 -17.07 -23.73 0.60
CA ILE A 93 -18.33 -23.01 0.84
C ILE A 93 -19.13 -23.70 1.96
N GLY A 94 -19.80 -22.90 2.79
CA GLY A 94 -20.62 -23.36 3.91
C GLY A 94 -19.81 -23.70 5.16
N THR A 95 -18.49 -23.47 5.15
CA THR A 95 -17.59 -23.71 6.27
C THR A 95 -16.89 -22.43 6.69
N ASN A 96 -16.41 -22.39 7.93
CA ASN A 96 -15.56 -21.32 8.45
C ASN A 96 -14.06 -21.66 8.30
N ILE A 97 -13.71 -22.48 7.32
CA ILE A 97 -12.36 -22.98 7.13
C ILE A 97 -11.80 -22.41 5.83
N ILE A 98 -10.51 -22.08 5.85
CA ILE A 98 -9.69 -21.81 4.67
C ILE A 98 -8.48 -22.73 4.75
N TYR A 99 -7.95 -23.15 3.61
CA TYR A 99 -6.65 -23.80 3.53
C TYR A 99 -5.69 -22.92 2.76
N ASN A 100 -4.51 -22.64 3.32
CA ASN A 100 -3.39 -22.07 2.58
C ASN A 100 -2.31 -23.16 2.44
N ASN A 101 -2.05 -23.63 1.22
CA ASN A 101 -1.10 -24.72 0.96
C ASN A 101 -1.34 -25.95 1.89
N ASN A 102 -2.61 -26.35 2.03
CA ASN A 102 -3.11 -27.40 2.92
C ASN A 102 -3.04 -27.11 4.44
N VAL A 103 -2.52 -25.95 4.85
CA VAL A 103 -2.57 -25.52 6.25
C VAL A 103 -3.96 -24.96 6.55
N LYS A 104 -4.62 -25.54 7.54
CA LYS A 104 -5.97 -25.14 7.96
C LYS A 104 -5.95 -23.83 8.75
N ILE A 105 -6.77 -22.88 8.32
CA ILE A 105 -7.01 -21.57 8.96
C ILE A 105 -8.50 -21.49 9.30
N LEU A 106 -8.81 -21.00 10.51
CA LEU A 106 -10.19 -20.84 10.99
C LEU A 106 -10.65 -19.39 10.86
N ASN A 107 -11.92 -19.22 10.51
CA ASN A 107 -12.63 -17.96 10.48
C ASN A 107 -13.77 -17.92 11.50
N ASP A 108 -14.21 -16.70 11.80
CA ASP A 108 -15.30 -16.43 12.74
C ASP A 108 -16.69 -16.67 12.12
N THR A 109 -16.80 -16.76 10.80
CA THR A 109 -18.06 -17.04 10.09
C THR A 109 -17.78 -17.87 8.83
N ASN A 110 -18.85 -18.42 8.25
CA ASN A 110 -18.76 -19.29 7.08
C ASN A 110 -18.56 -18.50 5.78
N ALA A 111 -17.81 -19.07 4.83
CA ALA A 111 -17.91 -18.64 3.44
C ALA A 111 -19.30 -19.01 2.90
N VAL A 112 -19.95 -18.08 2.19
CA VAL A 112 -21.32 -18.26 1.69
C VAL A 112 -21.40 -17.92 0.21
N ILE A 113 -22.39 -18.49 -0.48
CA ILE A 113 -22.79 -18.02 -1.80
C ILE A 113 -24.02 -17.11 -1.64
N ASN A 114 -23.92 -15.89 -2.13
CA ASN A 114 -25.03 -14.95 -2.21
C ASN A 114 -25.11 -14.40 -3.63
N ASN A 115 -26.29 -14.51 -4.27
CA ASN A 115 -26.52 -14.09 -5.65
C ASN A 115 -25.45 -14.60 -6.64
N GLY A 116 -25.07 -15.88 -6.51
CA GLY A 116 -24.10 -16.53 -7.38
C GLY A 116 -22.63 -16.17 -7.12
N ARG A 117 -22.33 -15.48 -6.02
CA ARG A 117 -20.97 -15.01 -5.68
C ARG A 117 -20.53 -15.54 -4.35
N THR A 118 -19.25 -15.89 -4.24
CA THR A 118 -18.64 -16.29 -2.98
C THR A 118 -18.32 -15.07 -2.12
N TYR A 119 -18.82 -15.07 -0.89
CA TYR A 119 -18.56 -14.07 0.14
C TYR A 119 -17.95 -14.72 1.37
N LEU A 120 -17.01 -14.03 2.01
CA LEU A 120 -16.41 -14.47 3.27
C LEU A 120 -15.74 -13.29 3.98
N PRO A 121 -15.33 -13.45 5.26
CA PRO A 121 -14.43 -12.51 5.91
C PRO A 121 -13.12 -12.45 5.14
N ILE A 122 -12.92 -11.33 4.44
CA ILE A 122 -11.85 -11.23 3.46
C ILE A 122 -10.45 -11.22 4.09
N ARG A 123 -10.36 -10.80 5.36
CA ARG A 123 -9.10 -10.71 6.12
C ARG A 123 -8.26 -11.98 6.00
N ALA A 124 -8.82 -13.15 6.30
CA ALA A 124 -8.03 -14.37 6.32
C ALA A 124 -7.53 -14.79 4.93
N VAL A 125 -8.24 -14.46 3.85
CA VAL A 125 -7.77 -14.74 2.49
C VAL A 125 -6.65 -13.79 2.11
N LEU A 126 -6.81 -12.50 2.41
CA LEU A 126 -5.79 -11.47 2.15
C LEU A 126 -4.51 -11.73 2.96
N GLU A 127 -4.64 -12.07 4.25
CA GLU A 127 -3.51 -12.46 5.10
C GLU A 127 -2.84 -13.74 4.58
N SER A 128 -3.63 -14.72 4.13
CA SER A 128 -3.08 -15.92 3.47
C SER A 128 -2.36 -15.59 2.16
N ALA A 129 -2.74 -14.51 1.49
CA ALA A 129 -2.09 -13.99 0.28
C ALA A 129 -0.94 -13.02 0.59
N GLY A 130 -0.50 -12.92 1.85
CA GLY A 130 0.65 -12.12 2.26
C GLY A 130 0.36 -10.64 2.54
N TYR A 131 -0.90 -10.24 2.61
CA TYR A 131 -1.28 -8.86 2.95
C TYR A 131 -1.43 -8.69 4.47
N THR A 132 -1.02 -7.52 4.97
CA THR A 132 -1.49 -7.04 6.27
C THR A 132 -2.87 -6.40 6.10
N VAL A 133 -3.80 -6.69 7.00
CA VAL A 133 -5.19 -6.23 6.88
C VAL A 133 -5.65 -5.48 8.13
N GLU A 134 -6.03 -4.22 7.96
CA GLU A 134 -6.53 -3.34 9.00
C GLU A 134 -7.99 -2.94 8.73
N TRP A 135 -8.69 -2.54 9.78
CA TRP A 135 -10.01 -1.93 9.69
C TRP A 135 -9.91 -0.46 10.08
N ASP A 136 -10.29 0.44 9.18
CA ASP A 136 -10.49 1.85 9.52
C ASP A 136 -11.97 2.12 9.77
N SER A 137 -12.30 2.38 11.04
CA SER A 137 -13.66 2.70 11.46
C SER A 137 -14.15 4.07 11.00
N ASN A 138 -13.24 4.99 10.67
CA ASN A 138 -13.64 6.34 10.25
C ASN A 138 -14.20 6.32 8.82
N SER A 139 -13.57 5.56 7.94
CA SER A 139 -13.99 5.42 6.53
C SER A 139 -14.78 4.13 6.25
N ASN A 140 -15.04 3.29 7.27
CA ASN A 140 -15.62 1.95 7.11
C ASN A 140 -14.89 1.11 6.05
N SER A 141 -13.56 1.09 6.13
CA SER A 141 -12.71 0.48 5.11
C SER A 141 -11.94 -0.72 5.64
N VAL A 142 -11.92 -1.80 4.87
CA VAL A 142 -10.88 -2.83 4.98
C VAL A 142 -9.67 -2.34 4.19
N ILE A 143 -8.56 -2.11 4.88
CA ILE A 143 -7.30 -1.67 4.26
C ILE A 143 -6.37 -2.87 4.24
N ALA A 144 -5.93 -3.27 3.06
CA ALA A 144 -5.00 -4.38 2.85
C ALA A 144 -3.75 -3.86 2.15
N TYR A 145 -2.57 -4.25 2.63
CA TYR A 145 -1.31 -3.86 1.99
C TYR A 145 -0.24 -4.93 2.09
N ASN A 146 0.51 -5.06 1.00
CA ASN A 146 1.66 -5.92 0.80
C ASN A 146 2.74 -4.99 0.25
N PHE A 147 3.60 -4.48 1.12
CA PHE A 147 4.85 -3.84 0.72
C PHE A 147 5.95 -4.48 1.55
N SER A 148 7.09 -4.82 0.94
CA SER A 148 8.23 -5.36 1.67
C SER A 148 8.70 -4.31 2.68
N PHE A 149 8.49 -4.60 3.97
CA PHE A 149 8.72 -3.68 5.06
C PHE A 149 10.20 -3.62 5.42
N ASN A 150 10.86 -2.53 5.06
CA ASN A 150 12.03 -2.07 5.80
C ASN A 150 11.58 -0.93 6.72
N ASN A 151 11.61 -1.14 8.03
CA ASN A 151 11.19 -0.14 9.03
C ASN A 151 12.02 1.15 8.98
N THR A 152 13.13 1.17 8.24
CA THR A 152 13.94 2.36 7.95
C THR A 152 13.50 3.15 6.70
N GLU A 153 12.52 2.66 5.92
CA GLU A 153 12.10 3.27 4.65
C GLU A 153 10.68 3.87 4.69
N LEU A 154 10.01 3.87 5.84
CA LEU A 154 8.69 4.50 5.97
C LEU A 154 8.82 6.02 5.89
N VAL A 155 8.14 6.62 4.91
CA VAL A 155 8.11 8.07 4.73
C VAL A 155 6.72 8.56 5.16
N PRO A 156 6.59 9.21 6.33
CA PRO A 156 5.34 9.82 6.76
C PRO A 156 4.80 10.75 5.68
N TYR A 157 3.57 10.51 5.26
CA TYR A 157 2.87 11.37 4.34
C TYR A 157 1.94 12.30 5.12
N ASN A 158 2.05 13.59 4.86
CA ASN A 158 1.16 14.59 5.45
C ASN A 158 0.77 15.62 4.38
N THR A 159 -0.51 15.98 4.34
CA THR A 159 -1.02 17.08 3.54
C THR A 159 -2.15 17.76 4.29
N SER A 160 -2.28 19.08 4.14
CA SER A 160 -3.41 19.85 4.69
C SER A 160 -4.63 19.84 3.79
N ASP A 161 -4.49 19.34 2.55
CA ASP A 161 -5.58 19.25 1.58
C ASP A 161 -6.18 17.83 1.54
N LEU A 162 -7.42 17.72 2.03
CA LEU A 162 -8.17 16.47 2.07
C LEU A 162 -8.39 15.88 0.66
N SER A 163 -8.59 16.72 -0.35
CA SER A 163 -8.82 16.23 -1.72
C SER A 163 -7.58 15.56 -2.30
N THR A 164 -6.41 16.14 -2.02
CA THR A 164 -5.10 15.56 -2.37
C THR A 164 -4.87 14.25 -1.61
N LEU A 165 -5.13 14.22 -0.29
CA LEU A 165 -4.97 13.00 0.51
C LEU A 165 -5.85 11.86 -0.03
N THR A 166 -7.13 12.14 -0.27
CA THR A 166 -8.06 11.17 -0.84
C THR A 166 -7.60 10.69 -2.20
N SER A 167 -7.18 11.60 -3.10
CA SER A 167 -6.67 11.21 -4.42
C SER A 167 -5.45 10.29 -4.33
N LYS A 168 -4.55 10.52 -3.38
CA LYS A 168 -3.33 9.70 -3.19
C LYS A 168 -3.59 8.36 -2.52
N ILE A 169 -4.56 8.31 -1.62
CA ILE A 169 -5.08 7.06 -1.06
C ILE A 169 -5.86 6.26 -2.11
N LEU A 170 -6.46 6.91 -3.10
CA LEU A 170 -7.16 6.24 -4.20
C LEU A 170 -6.24 5.83 -5.35
N SER A 171 -5.02 6.38 -5.45
CA SER A 171 -4.04 6.09 -6.51
C SER A 171 -2.92 5.14 -6.09
N GLY A 172 -2.94 4.63 -4.85
CA GLY A 172 -1.97 3.64 -4.39
C GLY A 172 -0.69 4.27 -3.88
N ASP A 173 -0.66 5.61 -3.88
CA ASP A 173 0.51 6.39 -3.56
C ASP A 173 0.71 6.52 -2.05
N VAL A 174 -0.37 6.47 -1.28
CA VAL A 174 -0.39 6.65 0.17
C VAL A 174 -1.23 5.57 0.83
N VAL A 175 -0.72 5.02 1.93
CA VAL A 175 -1.42 4.06 2.79
C VAL A 175 -1.55 4.58 4.22
N TYR A 176 -2.59 4.15 4.92
CA TYR A 176 -2.81 4.46 6.34
C TYR A 176 -2.49 3.22 7.18
N ILE A 177 -1.58 3.39 8.15
CA ILE A 177 -1.10 2.31 9.02
C ILE A 177 -1.02 2.87 10.44
N ASN A 178 -1.64 2.20 11.42
CA ASN A 178 -1.50 2.53 12.85
C ASN A 178 -1.69 4.02 13.22
N GLY A 179 -2.65 4.72 12.59
CA GLY A 179 -2.92 6.12 12.94
C GLY A 179 -2.21 7.15 12.07
N GLN A 180 -1.38 6.72 11.13
CA GLN A 180 -0.52 7.61 10.34
C GLN A 180 -0.54 7.23 8.85
N TYR A 181 -0.45 8.24 7.98
CA TYR A 181 -0.30 8.04 6.55
C TYR A 181 1.17 7.91 6.16
N TYR A 182 1.45 7.04 5.20
CA TYR A 182 2.77 6.77 4.67
C TYR A 182 2.74 6.76 3.15
N ALA A 183 3.76 7.34 2.52
CA ALA A 183 3.98 7.19 1.09
C ALA A 183 4.38 5.73 0.79
N THR A 184 3.81 5.14 -0.25
CA THR A 184 4.24 3.82 -0.72
C THR A 184 5.65 3.91 -1.32
N PRO A 185 6.45 2.82 -1.29
CA PRO A 185 7.81 2.85 -1.82
C PRO A 185 7.89 3.30 -3.27
N GLU A 186 6.88 2.95 -4.09
CA GLU A 186 6.80 3.36 -5.50
C GLU A 186 6.55 4.87 -5.64
N TYR A 187 5.59 5.42 -4.89
CA TYR A 187 5.32 6.85 -4.87
C TYR A 187 6.51 7.65 -4.37
N TYR A 188 7.18 7.19 -3.31
CA TYR A 188 8.40 7.84 -2.80
C TYR A 188 9.53 7.86 -3.86
N LYS A 189 9.72 6.76 -4.59
CA LYS A 189 10.72 6.68 -5.68
C LYS A 189 10.43 7.68 -6.82
N GLN A 190 9.17 8.05 -7.06
CA GLN A 190 8.82 9.05 -8.09
C GLN A 190 9.30 10.47 -7.73
N PHE A 191 9.37 10.84 -6.45
CA PHE A 191 9.90 12.15 -6.01
C PHE A 191 11.41 12.22 -5.97
N ASN A 192 12.07 11.08 -5.75
CA ASN A 192 13.53 11.00 -5.72
C ASN A 192 14.18 10.89 -7.10
N ASN A 193 13.39 10.92 -8.18
CA ASN A 193 13.89 11.05 -9.54
C ASN A 193 14.34 12.50 -9.88
N VAL A 194 15.02 13.16 -8.95
CA VAL A 194 15.89 14.30 -9.29
C VAL A 194 17.01 13.73 -10.15
N LYS A 195 17.07 14.16 -11.42
CA LYS A 195 18.09 13.78 -12.41
C LYS A 195 19.46 13.57 -11.77
N VAL A 196 19.92 12.32 -11.73
CA VAL A 196 21.32 12.01 -11.47
C VAL A 196 22.11 12.44 -12.70
N TYR A 197 22.80 13.58 -12.59
CA TYR A 197 23.91 13.88 -13.50
C TYR A 197 25.12 13.12 -12.98
N TYR A 198 25.52 12.09 -13.70
CA TYR A 198 26.81 11.46 -13.48
C TYR A 198 27.90 12.42 -13.98
N TRP A 199 28.68 12.98 -13.06
CA TRP A 199 30.00 13.50 -13.39
C TRP A 199 31.03 12.44 -13.02
N GLY A 200 31.57 11.78 -14.05
CA GLY A 200 32.76 10.95 -13.95
C GLY A 200 32.47 9.44 -13.97
N ASP A 201 33.17 8.75 -14.87
CA ASP A 201 33.20 7.31 -15.00
C ASP A 201 33.98 6.68 -13.82
N ASP A 202 33.33 6.40 -12.70
CA ASP A 202 33.77 5.32 -11.79
C ASP A 202 32.66 4.90 -10.81
N LEU A 203 32.26 3.62 -10.84
CA LEU A 203 31.06 3.10 -10.17
C LEU A 203 31.27 2.60 -8.72
N ASN A 204 32.41 2.88 -8.07
CA ASN A 204 32.77 2.21 -6.81
C ASN A 204 32.94 3.10 -5.55
N LYS A 205 32.36 4.32 -5.51
CA LYS A 205 32.30 5.13 -4.29
C LYS A 205 30.93 5.78 -4.10
N SER A 206 29.97 5.05 -3.51
CA SER A 206 28.68 5.63 -3.10
C SER A 206 28.00 4.77 -2.03
N ILE A 207 28.73 4.46 -0.95
CA ILE A 207 28.14 3.84 0.24
C ILE A 207 28.68 4.64 1.45
N TYR A 208 27.92 5.68 1.81
CA TYR A 208 27.95 6.55 2.99
C TYR A 208 28.73 7.90 2.96
N PRO A 209 28.09 8.98 3.46
CA PRO A 209 28.64 10.34 3.53
C PRO A 209 29.59 10.50 4.73
N GLN A 210 30.54 11.42 4.62
CA GLN A 210 31.39 11.87 5.72
C GLN A 210 30.85 13.16 6.32
N GLU A 211 30.77 13.22 7.65
CA GLU A 211 31.28 14.31 8.49
C GLU A 211 30.96 13.93 9.95
N ASP A 212 31.96 13.44 10.70
CA ASP A 212 32.14 13.66 12.15
C ASP A 212 33.22 12.79 12.85
N ASP A 213 34.12 12.10 12.14
CA ASP A 213 35.31 11.50 12.79
C ASP A 213 36.60 12.22 12.36
N ILE A 214 36.74 13.47 12.80
CA ILE A 214 38.07 14.04 13.08
C ILE A 214 38.50 13.54 14.46
N TYR A 215 39.47 12.62 14.52
CA TYR A 215 40.74 12.72 15.26
C TYR A 215 41.48 11.37 15.23
N GLU A 216 42.57 11.38 14.45
CA GLU A 216 43.90 10.86 14.78
C GLU A 216 44.02 9.45 15.38
N LEU A 217 44.56 8.51 14.59
CA LEU A 217 45.63 7.59 15.01
C LEU A 217 46.43 7.11 13.77
N ILE A 218 47.38 7.96 13.42
CA ILE A 218 48.79 7.72 13.06
C ILE A 218 49.28 6.26 12.76
N TYR A 219 50.07 6.20 11.67
CA TYR A 219 51.06 5.22 11.15
C TYR A 219 50.58 3.89 10.54
N SER A 220 50.70 3.81 9.21
CA SER A 220 51.66 2.88 8.59
C SER A 220 52.19 3.48 7.29
N GLU A 221 53.51 3.39 7.16
CA GLU A 221 54.43 3.94 6.16
C GLU A 221 54.02 3.57 4.72
N ASP A 222 54.15 4.53 3.80
CA ASP A 222 54.76 4.31 2.47
C ASP A 222 54.81 5.65 1.71
N ASP A 223 55.75 6.51 2.13
CA ASP A 223 56.25 7.60 1.30
C ASP A 223 57.58 7.17 0.66
N PHE A 224 57.56 7.06 -0.66
CA PHE A 224 58.64 7.33 -1.62
C PHE A 224 60.11 7.39 -1.11
N ILE A 225 60.98 6.51 -1.63
CA ILE A 225 62.35 6.82 -2.13
C ILE A 225 62.64 5.87 -3.31
N GLN A 226 62.67 6.34 -4.56
CA GLN A 226 63.83 6.83 -5.34
C GLN A 226 64.85 5.73 -5.76
N ASP A 227 65.07 5.67 -7.07
CA ASP A 227 66.02 4.83 -7.82
C ASP A 227 67.39 4.59 -7.16
N THR A 228 67.94 3.37 -7.32
CA THR A 228 69.29 3.12 -7.88
C THR A 228 69.55 1.61 -8.12
N PRO A 229 70.50 1.24 -8.99
CA PRO A 229 70.46 0.00 -9.77
C PRO A 229 71.15 -1.24 -9.15
N ILE A 230 70.81 -2.38 -9.74
CA ILE A 230 71.34 -3.75 -9.58
C ILE A 230 72.86 -3.80 -9.35
N ASP A 231 73.29 -4.65 -8.41
CA ASP A 231 74.55 -5.39 -8.58
C ASP A 231 74.42 -6.85 -8.13
N LEU A 232 74.87 -7.74 -9.02
CA LEU A 232 75.00 -9.18 -8.85
C LEU A 232 76.46 -9.43 -8.51
N ASP A 233 76.77 -9.82 -7.28
CA ASP A 233 77.86 -10.75 -6.96
C ASP A 233 77.99 -10.91 -5.44
N GLY A 234 78.16 -12.17 -5.00
CA GLY A 234 79.16 -12.42 -3.97
C GLY A 234 78.70 -12.97 -2.62
N ILE A 235 78.77 -14.30 -2.49
CA ILE A 235 79.40 -15.07 -1.39
C ILE A 235 79.20 -14.59 0.07
N ALA A 236 78.59 -15.45 0.88
CA ALA A 236 79.18 -16.12 2.06
C ALA A 236 78.21 -16.26 3.24
N SER A 237 78.42 -17.36 3.95
CA SER A 237 77.62 -17.94 5.02
C SER A 237 78.16 -17.63 6.42
N TRP A 238 77.25 -17.72 7.42
CA TRP A 238 77.38 -18.07 8.85
C TRP A 238 78.55 -17.51 9.70
N GLU A 239 78.20 -17.06 10.92
CA GLU A 239 79.01 -16.59 12.07
C GLU A 239 79.30 -15.07 12.11
N ASP A 240 78.62 -14.36 13.02
CA ASP A 240 79.26 -13.57 14.10
C ASP A 240 78.25 -12.63 14.82
N LEU A 241 78.10 -12.89 16.12
CA LEU A 241 77.61 -12.03 17.23
C LEU A 241 76.10 -11.84 17.45
#